data_AF-A0A3E0VB90-F1
#
_entry.id   AF-A0A3E0VB90-F1
#
_cell.length_a   1.000
_cell.length_b   1.000
_cell.length_c   1.000
_cell.angle_alpha   90.00
_cell.angle_beta   90.00
_cell.angle_gamma   90.00
#
_symmetry.space_group_name_H-M   'P 1'
#
loop_
_entity.id
_entity.type
_entity.pdbx_description
1 polymer ?
#
loop_
_entity_poly.entity_id
_entity_poly.type
_entity_poly.pdbx_seq_one_letter_code
_entity_poly.pdbx_strand_id
1 'polypeptide(L)'
;MMPNVTYGADMGGLMRYLVGEGRANEHTEQHLIAGNAAIMAQYGYEVLDRNAAVAIAADLDEPRQVFGTQVRRSVKQFDPATGEPVIDPMTGRQAAVKQDANVWHCSLSLSAEEGHLTDEKWGLIATDFVNRMGFAGDDIGKADARWVAVRHGDSKAGNDHIHIAVSLVREDGTKAHIPYDKRLSQTVTRDLERVHGLVELHPEGRELGERGIVPGAREAAQKRDAVEPDVRRLERSVRAAASASNDEGEFVRRLRAEGLLVRPRFAVGRNDVVQGYTVALRPQKDEPVRWHGGGTLARDLTLPQLCNGWPDEPGQASDAAAEWRATAKNPWKYEPVKPGRETATPAPALFEEYAADMTRLHEYIQRVDPADKATWAHVARDTAGAYAAWSRRLEPTPGPLADAARSLARSAHLRAHETTPRPVRMPAMAGTTALILQAAAKGNNAAAELLLFRQLAVTSNALMSAHAAAKDARRSIELAATLRGQLAGVRDDYKGVIREYTASAAAEKAAANERAWEALPEEFKDIRRMSQANFPVGSPVPTKLTPSERQEQADLLDVRARQARTQRGTDRDGYGR
;
A
#
# COMPACT_ATOMS: atom_id res chain seq x y z
N MET A 1 14.08 -11.08 -11.51
CA MET A 1 15.32 -11.38 -10.76
C MET A 1 15.71 -10.31 -9.71
N MET A 2 16.11 -10.73 -8.50
CA MET A 2 16.52 -9.86 -7.40
C MET A 2 17.87 -10.29 -6.77
N PRO A 3 18.90 -9.42 -6.76
CA PRO A 3 20.18 -9.70 -6.12
C PRO A 3 20.19 -9.25 -4.65
N ASN A 4 20.83 -10.04 -3.79
CA ASN A 4 21.13 -9.67 -2.41
C ASN A 4 22.59 -9.93 -2.07
N VAL A 5 23.35 -8.84 -1.89
CA VAL A 5 24.80 -8.89 -1.65
C VAL A 5 25.12 -8.77 -0.16
N THR A 6 25.90 -9.73 0.32
CA THR A 6 26.47 -9.78 1.68
C THR A 6 27.99 -10.00 1.63
N TYR A 7 28.64 -9.82 2.79
CA TYR A 7 30.09 -9.92 2.92
C TYR A 7 30.44 -10.77 4.14
N GLY A 8 31.54 -11.50 4.06
CA GLY A 8 32.02 -12.34 5.15
C GLY A 8 33.54 -12.51 5.15
N ALA A 9 34.04 -13.17 6.19
CA ALA A 9 35.46 -13.51 6.34
C ALA A 9 35.75 -15.02 6.18
N ASP A 10 34.74 -15.87 6.41
CA ASP A 10 34.88 -17.33 6.45
C ASP A 10 34.26 -17.97 5.20
N MET A 11 35.10 -18.29 4.20
CA MET A 11 34.67 -18.97 2.98
C MET A 11 34.16 -20.38 3.28
N GLY A 12 34.80 -21.09 4.21
CA GLY A 12 34.37 -22.43 4.64
C GLY A 12 33.01 -22.38 5.35
N GLY A 13 32.78 -21.37 6.18
CA GLY A 13 31.49 -21.10 6.81
C GLY A 13 30.39 -20.85 5.79
N LEU A 14 30.67 -20.06 4.75
CA LEU A 14 29.73 -19.84 3.65
C LEU A 14 29.45 -21.14 2.89
N MET A 15 30.46 -21.87 2.43
CA MET A 15 30.23 -23.11 1.66
C MET A 15 29.49 -24.18 2.47
N ARG A 16 29.78 -24.32 3.77
CA ARG A 16 29.00 -25.19 4.67
C ARG A 16 27.55 -24.74 4.81
N TYR A 17 27.30 -23.43 4.79
CA TYR A 17 25.93 -22.88 4.81
C TYR A 17 25.19 -23.22 3.51
N LEU A 18 25.83 -23.07 2.35
CA LEU A 18 25.23 -23.34 1.05
C LEU A 18 24.83 -24.82 0.91
N VAL A 19 25.66 -25.74 1.38
CA VAL A 19 25.34 -27.18 1.34
C VAL A 19 24.40 -27.65 2.46
N GLY A 20 24.18 -26.83 3.48
CA GLY A 20 23.23 -27.13 4.55
C GLY A 20 21.78 -26.89 4.13
N GLU A 21 20.84 -27.21 5.04
CA GLU A 21 19.41 -26.90 4.85
C GLU A 21 19.12 -25.38 4.81
N GLY A 22 20.10 -24.56 5.23
CA GLY A 22 19.93 -23.11 5.43
C GLY A 22 19.39 -22.80 6.83
N ARG A 23 19.28 -21.51 7.17
CA ARG A 23 18.81 -21.08 8.51
C ARG A 23 17.32 -21.32 8.73
N ALA A 24 16.58 -21.41 7.64
CA ALA A 24 15.15 -21.58 7.63
C ALA A 24 14.72 -22.74 6.74
N ASN A 25 15.55 -23.77 6.52
CA ASN A 25 15.25 -24.93 5.66
C ASN A 25 14.80 -24.48 4.26
N GLU A 26 15.59 -23.59 3.66
CA GLU A 26 15.29 -22.93 2.39
C GLU A 26 16.05 -23.55 1.22
N HIS A 27 16.96 -24.50 1.48
CA HIS A 27 17.74 -25.15 0.46
C HIS A 27 17.26 -26.60 0.22
N THR A 28 16.95 -26.91 -1.03
CA THR A 28 16.57 -28.26 -1.49
C THR A 28 17.30 -28.55 -2.80
N GLU A 29 18.01 -29.68 -2.91
CA GLU A 29 18.81 -30.03 -4.10
C GLU A 29 20.02 -29.11 -4.34
N GLN A 30 20.89 -28.97 -3.34
CA GLN A 30 22.12 -28.18 -3.43
C GLN A 30 23.09 -28.81 -4.43
N HIS A 31 23.45 -28.09 -5.49
CA HIS A 31 24.46 -28.54 -6.44
C HIS A 31 25.16 -27.36 -7.13
N LEU A 32 26.36 -27.63 -7.66
CA LEU A 32 27.18 -26.66 -8.35
C LEU A 32 26.70 -26.51 -9.80
N ILE A 33 26.51 -25.28 -10.27
CA ILE A 33 26.00 -25.00 -11.63
C ILE A 33 26.97 -24.19 -12.49
N ALA A 34 27.89 -23.45 -11.88
CA ALA A 34 28.94 -22.68 -12.55
C ALA A 34 30.04 -22.28 -11.57
N GLY A 35 31.19 -21.86 -12.09
CA GLY A 35 32.33 -21.44 -11.28
C GLY A 35 33.60 -21.31 -12.10
N ASN A 36 34.72 -21.10 -11.39
CA ASN A 36 36.05 -21.13 -11.99
C ASN A 36 36.32 -22.49 -12.68
N ALA A 37 36.98 -22.45 -13.83
CA ALA A 37 37.19 -23.64 -14.68
C ALA A 37 37.90 -24.79 -13.95
N ALA A 38 38.87 -24.50 -13.08
CA ALA A 38 39.56 -25.54 -12.31
C ALA A 38 38.61 -26.24 -11.33
N ILE A 39 37.79 -25.46 -10.61
CA ILE A 39 36.78 -25.98 -9.69
C ILE A 39 35.73 -26.80 -10.43
N MET A 40 35.21 -26.29 -11.56
CA MET A 40 34.19 -27.00 -12.34
C MET A 40 34.73 -28.30 -12.93
N ALA A 41 35.99 -28.34 -13.37
CA ALA A 41 36.62 -29.55 -13.88
C ALA A 41 36.75 -30.63 -12.81
N GLN A 42 37.00 -30.24 -11.55
CA GLN A 42 37.20 -31.17 -10.44
C GLN A 42 35.89 -31.60 -9.77
N TYR A 43 34.94 -30.68 -9.59
CA TYR A 43 33.74 -30.91 -8.75
C TYR A 43 32.41 -30.76 -9.50
N GLY A 44 32.42 -30.36 -10.78
CA GLY A 44 31.20 -30.00 -11.51
C GLY A 44 30.18 -31.12 -11.74
N TYR A 45 30.60 -32.39 -11.60
CA TYR A 45 29.73 -33.56 -11.76
C TYR A 45 29.54 -34.35 -10.46
N GLU A 46 30.13 -33.90 -9.35
CA GLU A 46 30.02 -34.58 -8.06
C GLU A 46 28.79 -34.08 -7.27
N VAL A 47 28.27 -34.92 -6.38
CA VAL A 47 27.29 -34.48 -5.40
C VAL A 47 27.97 -33.47 -4.48
N LEU A 48 27.39 -32.28 -4.36
CA LEU A 48 27.94 -31.22 -3.53
C LEU A 48 27.68 -31.52 -2.05
N ASP A 49 28.50 -32.40 -1.47
CA ASP A 49 28.45 -32.76 -0.06
C ASP A 49 29.32 -31.84 0.82
N ARG A 50 29.35 -32.10 2.14
CA ARG A 50 30.12 -31.28 3.08
C ARG A 50 31.63 -31.33 2.84
N ASN A 51 32.16 -32.46 2.35
CA ASN A 51 33.60 -32.61 2.12
C ASN A 51 34.00 -31.85 0.85
N ALA A 52 33.23 -32.00 -0.23
CA ALA A 52 33.38 -31.21 -1.45
C ALA A 52 33.27 -29.70 -1.13
N ALA A 53 32.31 -29.29 -0.31
CA ALA A 53 32.16 -27.89 0.11
C ALA A 53 33.41 -27.34 0.81
N VAL A 54 34.04 -28.13 1.68
CA VAL A 54 35.29 -27.73 2.38
C VAL A 54 36.46 -27.65 1.41
N ALA A 55 36.58 -28.60 0.48
CA ALA A 55 37.63 -28.60 -0.53
C ALA A 55 37.50 -27.41 -1.49
N ILE A 56 36.29 -27.15 -1.99
CA ILE A 56 35.96 -25.97 -2.81
C ILE A 56 36.26 -24.68 -2.03
N ALA A 57 35.89 -24.60 -0.75
CA ALA A 57 36.17 -23.41 0.06
C ALA A 57 37.68 -23.15 0.21
N ALA A 58 38.48 -24.21 0.38
CA ALA A 58 39.93 -24.10 0.46
C ALA A 58 40.50 -23.60 -0.87
N ASP A 59 40.02 -24.13 -2.00
CA ASP A 59 40.46 -23.71 -3.33
C ASP A 59 40.06 -22.25 -3.62
N LEU A 60 38.84 -21.83 -3.26
CA LEU A 60 38.40 -20.43 -3.41
C LEU A 60 39.27 -19.45 -2.59
N ASP A 61 39.70 -19.87 -1.39
CA ASP A 61 40.47 -19.01 -0.47
C ASP A 61 42.00 -19.11 -0.68
N GLU A 62 42.47 -20.06 -1.50
CA GLU A 62 43.90 -20.29 -1.74
C GLU A 62 44.67 -19.01 -2.14
N PRO A 63 44.20 -18.17 -3.10
CA PRO A 63 44.96 -16.97 -3.46
C PRO A 63 45.17 -16.02 -2.27
N ARG A 64 44.18 -15.89 -1.38
CA ARG A 64 44.32 -15.08 -0.16
C ARG A 64 45.40 -15.63 0.76
N GLN A 65 45.47 -16.95 0.91
CA GLN A 65 46.43 -17.61 1.79
C GLN A 65 47.84 -17.55 1.23
N VAL A 66 48.01 -17.87 -0.06
CA VAL A 66 49.30 -17.87 -0.76
C VAL A 66 49.94 -16.49 -0.76
N PHE A 67 49.18 -15.43 -1.07
CA PHE A 67 49.71 -14.08 -1.13
C PHE A 67 49.65 -13.32 0.20
N GLY A 68 49.02 -13.88 1.24
CA GLY A 68 48.84 -13.21 2.54
C GLY A 68 47.97 -11.94 2.47
N THR A 69 47.19 -11.76 1.39
CA THR A 69 46.44 -10.53 1.12
C THR A 69 45.24 -10.41 2.07
N GLN A 70 45.14 -9.29 2.79
CA GLN A 70 43.98 -9.02 3.66
C GLN A 70 42.98 -8.05 3.02
N VAL A 71 41.70 -8.42 3.03
CA VAL A 71 40.59 -7.56 2.59
C VAL A 71 39.78 -7.15 3.82
N ARG A 72 39.68 -5.84 4.09
CA ARG A 72 38.95 -5.31 5.25
C ARG A 72 37.91 -4.29 4.82
N ARG A 73 36.78 -4.26 5.53
CA ARG A 73 35.72 -3.27 5.39
C ARG A 73 35.41 -2.59 6.70
N SER A 74 35.06 -1.31 6.63
CA SER A 74 34.55 -0.57 7.79
C SER A 74 33.08 -0.91 8.00
N VAL A 75 32.75 -1.48 9.16
CA VAL A 75 31.39 -1.82 9.58
C VAL A 75 31.00 -0.94 10.76
N LYS A 76 29.81 -0.34 10.70
CA LYS A 76 29.31 0.52 11.77
C LYS A 76 28.96 -0.31 13.01
N GLN A 77 29.35 0.18 14.18
CA GLN A 77 29.09 -0.48 15.44
C GLN A 77 27.69 -0.17 15.96
N PHE A 78 27.09 -1.19 16.58
CA PHE A 78 25.87 -1.11 17.37
C PHE A 78 26.14 -1.79 18.71
N ASP A 79 25.59 -1.24 19.78
CA ASP A 79 25.63 -1.83 21.10
C ASP A 79 24.84 -3.16 21.08
N PRO A 80 25.45 -4.30 21.45
CA PRO A 80 24.77 -5.60 21.40
C PRO A 80 23.56 -5.72 22.33
N ALA A 81 23.55 -4.97 23.45
CA ALA A 81 22.49 -5.04 24.45
C ALA A 81 21.31 -4.14 24.09
N THR A 82 21.57 -2.96 23.52
CA THR A 82 20.52 -1.97 23.23
C THR A 82 20.15 -1.89 21.74
N GLY A 83 21.02 -2.36 20.84
CA GLY A 83 20.90 -2.19 19.40
C GLY A 83 21.14 -0.76 18.91
N GLU A 84 21.56 0.15 19.80
CA GLU A 84 21.79 1.56 19.47
C GLU A 84 23.14 1.76 18.77
N PRO A 85 23.26 2.74 17.85
CA PRO A 85 24.53 3.04 17.21
C PRO A 85 25.55 3.51 18.24
N VAL A 86 26.71 2.84 18.32
CA VAL A 86 27.82 3.31 19.16
C VAL A 86 28.36 4.60 18.54
N ILE A 87 28.29 5.70 19.28
CA ILE A 87 28.82 6.99 18.83
C ILE A 87 30.24 7.14 19.35
N ASP A 88 31.16 7.47 18.45
CA ASP A 88 32.53 7.80 18.80
C ASP A 88 32.56 9.15 19.55
N PRO A 89 33.01 9.17 20.82
CA PRO A 89 32.99 10.38 21.65
C PRO A 89 33.91 11.48 21.13
N MET A 90 34.91 11.18 20.29
CA MET A 90 35.80 12.18 19.71
C MET A 90 35.23 12.83 18.44
N THR A 91 34.45 12.09 17.65
CA THR A 91 33.98 12.58 16.33
C THR A 91 32.48 12.89 16.29
N GLY A 92 31.71 12.45 17.28
CA GLY A 92 30.25 12.57 17.29
C GLY A 92 29.55 11.78 16.17
N ARG A 93 30.29 10.91 15.47
CA ARG A 93 29.79 10.05 14.38
C ARG A 93 29.66 8.61 14.88
N GLN A 94 28.87 7.81 14.17
CA GLN A 94 28.77 6.38 14.48
C GLN A 94 30.15 5.70 14.31
N ALA A 95 30.61 5.04 15.36
CA ALA A 95 31.86 4.31 15.40
C ALA A 95 31.86 3.20 14.34
N ALA A 96 33.03 2.94 13.75
CA ALA A 96 33.20 1.88 12.76
C ALA A 96 34.46 1.06 13.06
N VAL A 97 34.39 -0.26 12.85
CA VAL A 97 35.52 -1.19 13.02
C VAL A 97 35.89 -1.75 11.67
N LYS A 98 37.20 -1.94 11.44
CA LYS A 98 37.69 -2.70 10.30
C LYS A 98 37.49 -4.19 10.57
N GLN A 99 36.58 -4.81 9.84
CA GLN A 99 36.34 -6.25 9.87
C GLN A 99 36.91 -6.88 8.60
N ASP A 100 37.43 -8.10 8.71
CA ASP A 100 37.83 -8.89 7.54
C ASP A 100 36.61 -9.21 6.67
N ALA A 101 36.78 -9.10 5.37
CA ALA A 101 35.71 -9.15 4.37
C ALA A 101 36.27 -9.67 3.03
N ASN A 102 36.95 -10.81 3.05
CA ASN A 102 37.53 -11.47 1.87
C ASN A 102 36.51 -12.29 1.07
N VAL A 103 35.29 -12.49 1.58
CA VAL A 103 34.23 -13.23 0.91
C VAL A 103 33.15 -12.27 0.44
N TRP A 104 32.81 -12.37 -0.84
CA TRP A 104 31.65 -11.71 -1.42
C TRP A 104 30.61 -12.76 -1.77
N HIS A 105 29.38 -12.55 -1.29
CA HIS A 105 28.27 -13.48 -1.50
C HIS A 105 27.08 -12.73 -2.08
N CYS A 106 26.50 -13.25 -3.14
CA CYS A 106 25.26 -12.73 -3.71
C CYS A 106 24.29 -13.87 -4.01
N SER A 107 23.08 -13.78 -3.49
CA SER A 107 21.97 -14.62 -3.94
C SER A 107 21.23 -13.94 -5.08
N LEU A 108 20.92 -14.67 -6.14
CA LEU A 108 20.00 -14.25 -7.20
C LEU A 108 18.73 -15.08 -7.10
N SER A 109 17.57 -14.44 -7.11
CA SER A 109 16.26 -15.10 -6.99
C SER A 109 15.28 -14.62 -8.05
N LEU A 110 14.47 -15.54 -8.57
CA LEU A 110 13.33 -15.23 -9.43
C LEU A 110 12.05 -15.12 -8.60
N SER A 111 11.00 -14.52 -9.15
CA SER A 111 9.68 -14.62 -8.51
C SER A 111 9.08 -15.99 -8.77
N ALA A 112 8.34 -16.55 -7.82
CA ALA A 112 7.60 -17.81 -8.00
C ALA A 112 6.73 -17.84 -9.28
N GLU A 113 6.17 -16.69 -9.69
CA GLU A 113 5.36 -16.56 -10.93
C GLU A 113 6.18 -16.79 -12.22
N GLU A 114 7.49 -16.59 -12.17
CA GLU A 114 8.39 -16.76 -13.33
C GLU A 114 8.78 -18.22 -13.55
N GLY A 115 8.59 -19.05 -12.53
CA GLY A 115 8.92 -20.48 -12.56
C GLY A 115 10.41 -20.75 -12.45
N HIS A 116 10.80 -21.94 -12.90
CA HIS A 116 12.15 -22.46 -12.77
C HIS A 116 12.93 -22.31 -14.07
N LEU A 117 14.23 -22.08 -13.94
CA LEU A 117 15.16 -22.20 -15.07
C LEU A 117 15.87 -23.56 -15.06
N THR A 118 16.47 -23.94 -16.19
CA THR A 118 17.38 -25.09 -16.22
C THR A 118 18.73 -24.71 -15.62
N ASP A 119 19.52 -25.71 -15.22
CA ASP A 119 20.86 -25.49 -14.67
C ASP A 119 21.77 -24.82 -15.69
N GLU A 120 21.65 -25.16 -16.98
CA GLU A 120 22.44 -24.53 -18.04
C GLU A 120 22.11 -23.04 -18.14
N LYS A 121 20.83 -22.68 -18.07
CA LYS A 121 20.41 -21.28 -18.14
C LYS A 121 20.86 -20.50 -16.90
N TRP A 122 20.76 -21.11 -15.70
CA TRP A 122 21.30 -20.51 -14.49
C TRP A 122 22.82 -20.36 -14.53
N GLY A 123 23.54 -21.36 -15.06
CA GLY A 123 24.99 -21.33 -15.23
C GLY A 123 25.44 -20.20 -16.17
N LEU A 124 24.72 -19.98 -17.27
CA LEU A 124 24.92 -18.85 -18.17
C LEU A 124 24.67 -17.50 -17.47
N ILE A 125 23.54 -17.36 -16.77
CA ILE A 125 23.20 -16.14 -16.02
C ILE A 125 24.27 -15.85 -14.95
N ALA A 126 24.70 -16.86 -14.20
CA ALA A 126 25.70 -16.71 -13.15
C ALA A 126 27.05 -16.26 -13.73
N THR A 127 27.48 -16.87 -14.84
CA THR A 127 28.72 -16.52 -15.53
C THR A 127 28.68 -15.09 -16.07
N ASP A 128 27.61 -14.72 -16.79
CA ASP A 128 27.44 -13.34 -17.28
C ASP A 128 27.40 -12.32 -16.14
N PHE A 129 26.74 -12.67 -15.04
CA PHE A 129 26.65 -11.81 -13.86
C PHE A 129 28.03 -11.55 -13.25
N VAL A 130 28.84 -12.60 -13.06
CA VAL A 130 30.20 -12.48 -12.51
C VAL A 130 31.11 -11.67 -13.44
N ASN A 131 30.99 -11.87 -14.76
CA ASN A 131 31.76 -11.12 -15.75
C ASN A 131 31.40 -9.63 -15.73
N ARG A 132 30.11 -9.29 -15.77
CA ARG A 132 29.63 -7.89 -15.74
C ARG A 132 29.87 -7.20 -14.39
N MET A 133 29.95 -7.97 -13.30
CA MET A 133 30.39 -7.45 -12.00
C MET A 133 31.90 -7.17 -11.96
N GLY A 134 32.66 -7.64 -12.96
CA GLY A 134 34.10 -7.44 -13.09
C GLY A 134 34.92 -8.38 -12.21
N PHE A 135 34.37 -9.54 -11.82
CA PHE A 135 35.07 -10.50 -10.98
C PHE A 135 35.92 -11.48 -11.79
N ALA A 136 35.45 -11.92 -12.95
CA ALA A 136 36.16 -12.81 -13.85
C ALA A 136 35.91 -12.39 -15.31
N GLY A 137 36.65 -12.97 -16.24
CA GLY A 137 36.43 -12.80 -17.69
C GLY A 137 37.55 -12.07 -18.40
N ASP A 138 37.78 -12.44 -19.66
CA ASP A 138 38.91 -11.97 -20.46
C ASP A 138 38.92 -10.45 -20.71
N ASP A 139 37.75 -9.81 -20.63
CA ASP A 139 37.54 -8.40 -20.91
C ASP A 139 37.88 -7.46 -19.75
N ILE A 140 38.11 -7.99 -18.54
CA ILE A 140 38.36 -7.15 -17.34
C ILE A 140 39.81 -6.65 -17.23
N GLY A 141 40.74 -7.21 -18.02
CA GLY A 141 42.16 -6.84 -18.05
C GLY A 141 42.90 -7.05 -16.72
N LYS A 142 42.41 -7.98 -15.88
CA LYS A 142 42.97 -8.35 -14.56
C LYS A 142 42.85 -9.86 -14.39
N ALA A 143 43.64 -10.44 -13.48
CA ALA A 143 43.47 -11.85 -13.12
C ALA A 143 42.07 -12.11 -12.55
N ASP A 144 41.53 -13.30 -12.79
CA ASP A 144 40.21 -13.67 -12.29
C ASP A 144 40.18 -13.79 -10.77
N ALA A 145 39.02 -13.47 -10.19
CA ALA A 145 38.67 -13.91 -8.85
C ALA A 145 38.11 -15.32 -8.93
N ARG A 146 38.51 -16.20 -8.00
CA ARG A 146 37.90 -17.53 -7.90
C ARG A 146 36.47 -17.42 -7.38
N TRP A 147 35.56 -18.14 -8.02
CA TRP A 147 34.13 -18.08 -7.71
C TRP A 147 33.41 -19.38 -8.01
N VAL A 148 32.23 -19.54 -7.41
CA VAL A 148 31.27 -20.63 -7.66
C VAL A 148 29.84 -20.14 -7.57
N ALA A 149 28.92 -20.82 -8.25
CA ALA A 149 27.49 -20.67 -8.14
C ALA A 149 26.85 -22.00 -7.75
N VAL A 150 26.08 -21.97 -6.66
CA VAL A 150 25.33 -23.11 -6.12
C VAL A 150 23.84 -22.84 -6.28
N ARG A 151 23.09 -23.79 -6.85
CA ARG A 151 21.63 -23.72 -6.93
C ARG A 151 21.01 -24.48 -5.76
N HIS A 152 19.94 -23.94 -5.19
CA HIS A 152 19.27 -24.50 -4.01
C HIS A 152 17.77 -24.83 -4.25
N GLY A 153 17.37 -24.94 -5.53
CA GLY A 153 15.98 -25.15 -5.91
C GLY A 153 15.05 -24.03 -5.43
N ASP A 154 13.84 -24.40 -5.03
CA ASP A 154 12.85 -23.45 -4.54
C ASP A 154 13.08 -23.06 -3.08
N SER A 155 13.10 -21.75 -2.84
CA SER A 155 12.91 -21.24 -1.48
C SER A 155 11.53 -21.64 -0.94
N LYS A 156 11.31 -21.47 0.38
CA LYS A 156 9.99 -21.68 1.02
C LYS A 156 8.81 -20.98 0.36
N ALA A 157 9.06 -19.90 -0.39
CA ALA A 157 8.04 -19.14 -1.09
C ALA A 157 7.89 -19.54 -2.58
N GLY A 158 8.52 -20.63 -3.02
CA GLY A 158 8.50 -21.12 -4.40
C GLY A 158 9.40 -20.33 -5.35
N ASN A 159 10.40 -19.62 -4.83
CA ASN A 159 11.33 -18.86 -5.67
C ASN A 159 12.56 -19.71 -6.00
N ASP A 160 12.79 -20.00 -7.28
CA ASP A 160 14.04 -20.58 -7.78
C ASP A 160 15.19 -19.58 -7.60
N HIS A 161 16.31 -20.06 -7.03
CA HIS A 161 17.41 -19.19 -6.64
C HIS A 161 18.78 -19.87 -6.63
N ILE A 162 19.81 -19.04 -6.82
CA ILE A 162 21.22 -19.44 -6.79
C ILE A 162 22.02 -18.54 -5.85
N HIS A 163 23.13 -19.06 -5.36
CA HIS A 163 24.09 -18.36 -4.50
C HIS A 163 25.45 -18.34 -5.17
N ILE A 164 25.98 -17.13 -5.39
CA ILE A 164 27.28 -16.90 -5.98
C ILE A 164 28.26 -16.52 -4.87
N ALA A 165 29.30 -17.31 -4.68
CA ALA A 165 30.39 -17.05 -3.74
C ALA A 165 31.65 -16.66 -4.54
N VAL A 166 32.28 -15.55 -4.16
CA VAL A 166 33.47 -14.99 -4.82
C VAL A 166 34.53 -14.68 -3.78
N SER A 167 35.77 -15.09 -4.06
CA SER A 167 36.96 -14.67 -3.32
C SER A 167 37.35 -13.26 -3.75
N LEU A 168 37.50 -12.33 -2.79
CA LEU A 168 37.88 -10.95 -3.09
C LEU A 168 39.40 -10.78 -3.27
N VAL A 169 40.16 -11.88 -3.28
CA VAL A 169 41.57 -11.92 -3.69
C VAL A 169 41.65 -12.69 -5.00
N ARG A 170 42.21 -12.04 -6.01
CA ARG A 170 42.41 -12.58 -7.35
C ARG A 170 43.57 -13.56 -7.39
N GLU A 171 43.68 -14.32 -8.47
CA GLU A 171 44.75 -15.31 -8.64
C GLU A 171 46.16 -14.71 -8.68
N ASP A 172 46.29 -13.41 -8.95
CA ASP A 172 47.56 -12.66 -8.87
C ASP A 172 47.81 -12.01 -7.49
N GLY A 173 46.95 -12.29 -6.50
CA GLY A 173 47.01 -11.74 -5.14
C GLY A 173 46.44 -10.33 -5.00
N THR A 174 46.00 -9.68 -6.09
CA THR A 174 45.38 -8.36 -6.04
C THR A 174 43.94 -8.43 -5.53
N LYS A 175 43.40 -7.30 -5.05
CA LYS A 175 42.04 -7.25 -4.48
C LYS A 175 41.00 -6.98 -5.56
N ALA A 176 39.91 -7.73 -5.54
CA ALA A 176 38.75 -7.42 -6.37
C ALA A 176 38.14 -6.07 -5.99
N HIS A 177 37.71 -5.32 -7.01
CA HIS A 177 37.21 -3.96 -6.86
C HIS A 177 35.69 -3.98 -6.64
N ILE A 178 35.23 -3.58 -5.45
CA ILE A 178 33.82 -3.69 -5.03
C ILE A 178 33.11 -2.37 -4.60
N PRO A 179 33.48 -1.17 -5.05
CA PRO A 179 32.70 0.02 -4.70
C PRO A 179 31.35 0.01 -5.44
N TYR A 180 30.28 0.33 -4.71
CA TYR A 180 28.91 0.40 -5.23
C TYR A 180 28.39 -0.91 -5.85
N ASP A 181 29.01 -2.05 -5.52
CA ASP A 181 28.64 -3.39 -5.93
C ASP A 181 27.15 -3.72 -5.74
N LYS A 182 26.49 -3.22 -4.68
CA LYS A 182 25.04 -3.36 -4.48
C LYS A 182 24.21 -2.65 -5.55
N ARG A 183 24.66 -1.48 -6.00
CA ARG A 183 24.00 -0.75 -7.09
C ARG A 183 24.32 -1.39 -8.43
N LEU A 184 25.58 -1.78 -8.63
CA LEU A 184 26.03 -2.45 -9.85
C LEU A 184 25.31 -3.79 -10.05
N SER A 185 25.24 -4.64 -9.03
CA SER A 185 24.52 -5.93 -9.09
C SER A 185 23.06 -5.76 -9.46
N GLN A 186 22.39 -4.72 -8.95
CA GLN A 186 21.02 -4.39 -9.38
C GLN A 186 20.99 -4.02 -10.86
N THR A 187 21.86 -3.12 -11.33
CA THR A 187 21.95 -2.75 -12.76
C THR A 187 22.22 -3.97 -13.64
N VAL A 188 23.24 -4.77 -13.31
CA VAL A 188 23.60 -6.00 -14.03
C VAL A 188 22.42 -6.97 -14.08
N THR A 189 21.71 -7.16 -12.97
CA THR A 189 20.50 -8.00 -12.93
C THR A 189 19.44 -7.51 -13.92
N ARG A 190 19.16 -6.19 -14.00
CA ARG A 190 18.19 -5.64 -14.96
C ARG A 190 18.63 -5.87 -16.41
N ASP A 191 19.92 -5.80 -16.67
CA ASP A 191 20.46 -6.05 -18.01
C ASP A 191 20.36 -7.54 -18.38
N LEU A 192 20.63 -8.42 -17.42
CA LEU A 192 20.49 -9.87 -17.61
C LEU A 192 19.03 -10.28 -17.80
N GLU A 193 18.08 -9.62 -17.13
CA GLU A 193 16.67 -9.88 -17.36
C GLU A 193 16.30 -9.68 -18.83
N ARG A 194 16.78 -8.58 -19.43
CA ARG A 194 16.56 -8.28 -20.85
C ARG A 194 17.24 -9.28 -21.78
N VAL A 195 18.51 -9.60 -21.50
CA VAL A 195 19.32 -10.50 -22.34
C VAL A 195 18.80 -11.93 -22.31
N HIS A 196 18.35 -12.40 -21.14
CA HIS A 196 17.91 -13.79 -20.94
C HIS A 196 16.40 -13.98 -21.06
N GLY A 197 15.66 -12.94 -21.46
CA GLY A 197 14.21 -12.97 -21.67
C GLY A 197 13.42 -13.24 -20.39
N LEU A 198 13.91 -12.74 -19.25
CA LEU A 198 13.26 -12.84 -17.95
C LEU A 198 12.29 -11.67 -17.74
N VAL A 199 11.42 -11.79 -16.74
CA VAL A 199 10.50 -10.74 -16.32
C VAL A 199 11.30 -9.55 -15.80
N GLU A 200 11.27 -8.46 -16.55
CA GLU A 200 11.93 -7.21 -16.17
C GLU A 200 11.32 -6.63 -14.88
N LEU A 201 12.15 -6.44 -13.87
CA LEU A 201 11.74 -5.72 -12.66
C LEU A 201 11.90 -4.21 -12.91
N HIS A 202 10.83 -3.45 -12.78
CA HIS A 202 10.79 -2.01 -13.12
C HIS A 202 11.19 -1.63 -14.57
N PRO A 203 10.55 -2.19 -15.62
CA PRO A 203 10.66 -1.65 -16.98
C PRO A 203 10.43 -0.15 -17.04
N GLU A 204 11.04 0.50 -18.03
CA GLU A 204 10.82 1.92 -18.29
C GLU A 204 9.32 2.21 -18.46
N GLY A 205 8.83 3.22 -17.76
CA GLY A 205 7.40 3.52 -17.71
C GLY A 205 6.63 2.89 -16.54
N ARG A 206 7.15 1.82 -15.91
CA ARG A 206 6.50 1.15 -14.77
C ARG A 206 6.44 2.03 -13.52
N GLU A 207 5.35 1.91 -12.78
CA GLU A 207 5.22 2.47 -11.43
C GLU A 207 6.28 1.94 -10.46
N LEU A 208 6.63 2.78 -9.48
CA LEU A 208 7.58 2.39 -8.45
C LEU A 208 6.95 1.40 -7.48
N GLY A 209 7.75 0.41 -7.08
CA GLY A 209 7.35 -0.53 -6.04
C GLY A 209 7.04 0.17 -4.71
N GLU A 210 6.11 -0.43 -3.96
CA GLU A 210 5.80 -0.08 -2.59
C GLU A 210 7.04 -0.19 -1.67
N ARG A 211 7.04 0.53 -0.55
CA ARG A 211 8.07 0.35 0.48
C ARG A 211 7.95 -1.05 1.08
N GLY A 212 9.01 -1.84 0.94
CA GLY A 212 9.06 -3.18 1.51
C GLY A 212 9.01 -3.16 3.03
N ILE A 213 8.32 -4.14 3.62
CA ILE A 213 8.35 -4.37 5.06
C ILE A 213 9.64 -5.10 5.39
N VAL A 214 10.48 -4.51 6.25
CA VAL A 214 11.71 -5.15 6.69
C VAL A 214 11.40 -6.40 7.54
N PRO A 215 12.20 -7.48 7.45
CA PRO A 215 11.94 -8.73 8.19
C PRO A 215 11.73 -8.52 9.70
N GLY A 216 12.57 -7.69 10.34
CA GLY A 216 12.44 -7.40 11.76
C GLY A 216 11.11 -6.72 12.16
N ALA A 217 10.45 -6.00 11.24
CA ALA A 217 9.13 -5.44 11.51
C ALA A 217 8.03 -6.52 11.43
N ARG A 218 8.19 -7.53 10.56
CA ARG A 218 7.29 -8.70 10.50
C ARG A 218 7.44 -9.57 11.75
N GLU A 219 8.68 -9.88 12.12
CA GLU A 219 8.98 -10.67 13.32
C GLU A 219 8.48 -9.99 14.60
N ALA A 220 8.66 -8.67 14.72
CA ALA A 220 8.16 -7.92 15.87
C ALA A 220 6.62 -7.90 15.95
N ALA A 221 5.94 -7.87 14.81
CA ALA A 221 4.47 -7.99 14.76
C ALA A 221 4.03 -9.39 15.19
N GLN A 222 4.64 -10.42 14.62
CA GLN A 222 4.33 -11.83 14.91
C GLN A 222 4.60 -12.18 16.38
N LYS A 223 5.71 -11.71 16.97
CA LYS A 223 6.02 -11.93 18.39
C LYS A 223 4.98 -11.34 19.35
N ARG A 224 4.27 -10.29 18.92
CA ARG A 224 3.23 -9.62 19.72
C ARG A 224 1.82 -10.08 19.33
N ASP A 225 1.69 -11.10 18.48
CA ASP A 225 0.41 -11.55 17.91
C ASP A 225 -0.39 -10.40 17.28
N ALA A 226 0.32 -9.43 16.69
CA ALA A 226 -0.29 -8.30 16.04
C ALA A 226 -0.80 -8.71 14.65
N VAL A 227 -2.04 -8.35 14.34
CA VAL A 227 -2.71 -8.61 13.05
C VAL A 227 -1.87 -8.13 11.86
N GLU A 228 -1.17 -7.00 12.01
CA GLU A 228 -0.32 -6.44 10.97
C GLU A 228 0.89 -5.71 11.56
N PRO A 229 1.98 -5.50 10.78
CA PRO A 229 3.09 -4.65 11.20
C PRO A 229 2.69 -3.19 11.41
N ASP A 230 3.26 -2.54 12.43
CA ASP A 230 2.97 -1.14 12.80
C ASP A 230 3.07 -0.16 11.63
N VAL A 231 4.02 -0.39 10.71
CA VAL A 231 4.20 0.42 9.49
C VAL A 231 2.95 0.44 8.62
N ARG A 232 2.19 -0.66 8.53
CA ARG A 232 0.96 -0.76 7.73
C ARG A 232 -0.18 0.02 8.36
N ARG A 233 -0.31 -0.08 9.68
CA ARG A 233 -1.28 0.70 10.44
C ARG A 233 -0.99 2.20 10.32
N LEU A 234 0.27 2.60 10.54
CA LEU A 234 0.72 3.98 10.41
C LEU A 234 0.52 4.52 8.99
N GLU A 235 0.84 3.73 7.97
CA GLU A 235 0.62 4.12 6.57
C GLU A 235 -0.85 4.45 6.31
N ARG A 236 -1.79 3.59 6.75
CA ARG A 236 -3.24 3.86 6.60
C ARG A 236 -3.69 5.09 7.37
N SER A 237 -3.26 5.23 8.63
CA SER A 237 -3.55 6.41 9.46
C SER A 237 -3.11 7.71 8.81
N VAL A 238 -1.83 7.76 8.45
CA VAL A 238 -1.20 8.96 7.88
C VAL A 238 -1.82 9.32 6.54
N ARG A 239 -2.12 8.31 5.70
CA ARG A 239 -2.77 8.51 4.41
C ARG A 239 -4.18 9.06 4.56
N ALA A 240 -4.99 8.48 5.45
CA ALA A 240 -6.33 8.98 5.73
C ALA A 240 -6.31 10.42 6.27
N ALA A 241 -5.40 10.71 7.21
CA ALA A 241 -5.23 12.07 7.76
C ALA A 241 -4.78 13.07 6.70
N ALA A 242 -3.77 12.72 5.89
CA ALA A 242 -3.23 13.61 4.86
C ALA A 242 -4.27 13.93 3.77
N SER A 243 -4.99 12.91 3.31
CA SER A 243 -6.04 13.08 2.29
C SER A 243 -7.29 13.79 2.82
N ALA A 244 -7.47 13.94 4.14
CA ALA A 244 -8.55 14.73 4.74
C ALA A 244 -8.16 16.19 5.02
N SER A 245 -6.87 16.53 4.92
CA SER A 245 -6.32 17.84 5.23
C SER A 245 -6.22 18.73 4.00
N ASN A 246 -6.39 20.05 4.22
CA ASN A 246 -6.10 21.06 3.21
C ASN A 246 -4.77 21.77 3.46
N ASP A 247 -4.15 21.59 4.62
CA ASP A 247 -2.89 22.22 4.96
C ASP A 247 -2.09 21.35 5.96
N GLU A 248 -0.82 21.73 6.12
CA GLU A 248 0.12 21.02 6.99
C GLU A 248 -0.29 21.09 8.47
N GLY A 249 -0.87 22.20 8.92
CA GLY A 249 -1.36 22.35 10.28
C GLY A 249 -2.50 21.37 10.57
N GLU A 250 -3.52 21.33 9.70
CA GLU A 250 -4.65 20.41 9.79
C GLU A 250 -4.19 18.95 9.79
N PHE A 251 -3.20 18.62 8.96
CA PHE A 251 -2.58 17.30 8.96
C PHE A 251 -2.00 16.92 10.33
N VAL A 252 -1.23 17.82 10.97
CA VAL A 252 -0.70 17.59 12.32
C VAL A 252 -1.83 17.41 13.33
N ARG A 253 -2.86 18.26 13.28
CA ARG A 253 -4.01 18.18 14.20
C ARG A 253 -4.72 16.84 14.07
N ARG A 254 -4.98 16.37 12.86
CA ARG A 254 -5.63 15.08 12.59
C ARG A 254 -4.79 13.89 13.07
N LEU A 255 -3.48 13.87 12.80
CA LEU A 255 -2.60 12.80 13.30
C LEU A 255 -2.61 12.72 14.84
N ARG A 256 -2.58 13.87 15.52
CA ARG A 256 -2.58 13.93 16.97
C ARG A 256 -3.93 13.57 17.59
N ALA A 257 -5.03 13.99 16.97
CA ALA A 257 -6.38 13.59 17.35
C ALA A 257 -6.56 12.06 17.25
N GLU A 258 -5.85 11.42 16.31
CA GLU A 258 -5.79 9.97 16.18
C GLU A 258 -4.94 9.27 17.27
N GLY A 259 -4.26 10.03 18.13
CA GLY A 259 -3.40 9.51 19.19
C GLY A 259 -2.00 9.12 18.73
N LEU A 260 -1.61 9.46 17.49
CA LEU A 260 -0.26 9.21 17.00
C LEU A 260 0.77 10.14 17.65
N LEU A 261 1.96 9.61 17.86
CA LEU A 261 3.12 10.41 18.24
C LEU A 261 3.73 11.00 16.98
N VAL A 262 3.96 12.30 16.95
CA VAL A 262 4.33 13.05 15.76
C VAL A 262 5.47 14.01 16.09
N ARG A 263 6.54 14.00 15.29
CA ARG A 263 7.71 14.89 15.46
C ARG A 263 8.10 15.55 14.13
N PRO A 264 8.37 16.86 14.13
CA PRO A 264 8.89 17.55 12.95
C PRO A 264 10.38 17.23 12.74
N ARG A 265 10.81 17.27 11.48
CA ARG A 265 12.22 17.36 11.07
C ARG A 265 12.42 18.73 10.45
N PHE A 266 13.12 19.61 11.15
CA PHE A 266 13.42 20.94 10.65
C PHE A 266 14.55 20.93 9.62
N ALA A 267 14.55 21.96 8.77
CA ALA A 267 15.67 22.25 7.88
C ALA A 267 16.97 22.47 8.67
N VAL A 268 18.11 22.09 8.08
CA VAL A 268 19.42 22.28 8.70
C VAL A 268 19.63 23.78 9.00
N GLY A 269 20.00 24.08 10.24
CA GLY A 269 20.26 25.46 10.69
C GLY A 269 19.02 26.31 10.93
N ARG A 270 17.81 25.75 10.82
CA ARG A 270 16.55 26.45 11.09
C ARG A 270 15.70 25.68 12.08
N ASN A 271 14.81 26.38 12.77
CA ASN A 271 13.85 25.78 13.69
C ASN A 271 12.40 26.10 13.32
N ASP A 272 12.17 26.81 12.22
CA ASP A 272 10.88 27.34 11.75
C ASP A 272 10.41 26.75 10.42
N VAL A 273 11.31 26.13 9.66
CA VAL A 273 10.98 25.46 8.40
C VAL A 273 11.02 23.94 8.61
N VAL A 274 9.88 23.29 8.45
CA VAL A 274 9.76 21.83 8.54
C VAL A 274 10.00 21.21 7.16
N GLN A 275 10.94 20.27 7.06
CA GLN A 275 11.28 19.56 5.80
C GLN A 275 10.82 18.10 5.80
N GLY A 276 10.31 17.62 6.92
CA GLY A 276 9.77 16.27 7.02
C GLY A 276 9.20 16.01 8.41
N TYR A 277 8.75 14.78 8.60
CA TYR A 277 8.20 14.34 9.87
C TYR A 277 8.50 12.87 10.13
N THR A 278 8.38 12.48 11.38
CA THR A 278 8.35 11.09 11.82
C THR A 278 7.12 10.86 12.69
N VAL A 279 6.48 9.71 12.49
CA VAL A 279 5.33 9.26 13.28
C VAL A 279 5.62 7.94 14.00
N ALA A 280 4.92 7.70 15.09
CA ALA A 280 4.94 6.43 15.80
C ALA A 280 3.57 6.13 16.39
N LEU A 281 3.25 4.85 16.54
CA LEU A 281 2.16 4.43 17.42
C LEU A 281 2.58 4.71 18.87
N ARG A 282 1.61 4.98 19.74
CA ARG A 282 1.88 5.05 21.17
C ARG A 282 2.27 3.64 21.65
N PRO A 283 3.45 3.46 22.27
CA PRO A 283 3.88 2.15 22.74
C PRO A 283 2.95 1.64 23.85
N GLN A 284 2.85 0.32 23.98
CA GLN A 284 2.31 -0.29 25.19
C GLN A 284 3.41 -0.33 26.27
N LYS A 285 3.02 -0.47 27.55
CA LYS A 285 3.90 -0.45 28.74
C LYS A 285 5.38 -0.82 28.47
N ASP A 286 6.28 0.10 28.78
CA ASP A 286 7.75 -0.02 28.71
C ASP A 286 8.35 -0.40 27.34
N GLU A 287 7.56 -0.47 26.26
CA GLU A 287 8.10 -0.66 24.92
C GLU A 287 8.76 0.63 24.38
N PRO A 288 9.91 0.52 23.68
CA PRO A 288 10.53 1.66 23.03
C PRO A 288 9.65 2.19 21.88
N VAL A 289 9.56 3.51 21.77
CA VAL A 289 8.82 4.17 20.67
C VAL A 289 9.54 3.94 19.34
N ARG A 290 8.85 3.30 18.39
CA ARG A 290 9.38 3.04 17.03
C ARG A 290 8.96 4.14 16.07
N TRP A 291 9.91 4.96 15.65
CA TRP A 291 9.67 6.11 14.76
C TRP A 291 9.83 5.73 13.28
N HIS A 292 8.87 6.19 12.47
CA HIS A 292 8.86 5.99 11.02
C HIS A 292 8.72 7.33 10.30
N GLY A 293 9.61 7.61 9.34
CA GLY A 293 9.47 8.79 8.49
C GLY A 293 8.37 8.61 7.45
N GLY A 294 7.74 9.69 7.00
CA GLY A 294 6.72 9.63 5.94
C GLY A 294 7.19 8.86 4.69
N GLY A 295 8.43 9.10 4.25
CA GLY A 295 9.05 8.38 3.12
C GLY A 295 9.38 6.91 3.37
N THR A 296 9.44 6.49 4.64
CA THR A 296 9.56 5.08 5.04
C THR A 296 8.22 4.36 4.93
N LEU A 297 7.11 5.07 5.22
CA LEU A 297 5.76 4.54 5.06
C LEU A 297 5.40 4.39 3.58
N ALA A 298 5.48 5.49 2.82
CA ALA A 298 5.23 5.48 1.38
C ALA A 298 5.90 6.68 0.69
N ARG A 299 6.14 6.59 -0.62
CA ARG A 299 6.86 7.64 -1.36
C ARG A 299 6.07 8.95 -1.42
N ASP A 300 4.75 8.83 -1.51
CA ASP A 300 3.82 9.94 -1.62
C ASP A 300 3.44 10.56 -0.26
N LEU A 301 3.83 9.92 0.85
CA LEU A 301 3.60 10.42 2.22
C LEU A 301 4.77 11.24 2.77
N THR A 302 5.77 11.60 1.95
CA THR A 302 6.78 12.57 2.38
C THR A 302 6.18 13.96 2.49
N LEU A 303 6.66 14.80 3.43
CA LEU A 303 6.09 16.15 3.61
C LEU A 303 6.06 16.98 2.33
N PRO A 304 7.14 17.05 1.52
CA PRO A 304 7.09 17.81 0.26
C PRO A 304 6.04 17.27 -0.71
N GLN A 305 5.83 15.96 -0.74
CA GLN A 305 4.80 15.35 -1.58
C GLN A 305 3.40 15.66 -1.08
N LEU A 306 3.17 15.70 0.24
CA LEU A 306 1.88 16.11 0.80
C LEU A 306 1.59 17.59 0.49
N CYS A 307 2.58 18.47 0.66
CA CYS A 307 2.46 19.88 0.31
C CYS A 307 2.10 20.10 -1.16
N ASN A 308 2.64 19.30 -2.10
CA ASN A 308 2.23 19.36 -3.51
C ASN A 308 0.72 19.10 -3.73
N GLY A 309 0.04 18.44 -2.78
CA GLY A 309 -1.38 18.16 -2.86
C GLY A 309 -2.29 19.23 -2.24
N TRP A 310 -1.72 20.18 -1.49
CA TRP A 310 -2.44 21.20 -0.73
C TRP A 310 -2.38 22.57 -1.42
N PRO A 311 -3.41 23.42 -1.29
CA PRO A 311 -3.33 24.81 -1.72
C PRO A 311 -2.19 25.55 -1.02
N ASP A 312 -1.37 26.28 -1.78
CA ASP A 312 -0.29 27.11 -1.24
C ASP A 312 -0.81 28.52 -0.95
N GLU A 313 -0.86 28.90 0.33
CA GLU A 313 -1.32 30.22 0.76
C GLU A 313 -0.28 30.92 1.67
N PRO A 314 -0.17 32.26 1.59
CA PRO A 314 0.72 33.01 2.47
C PRO A 314 0.43 32.78 3.95
N GLY A 315 1.47 32.48 4.73
CA GLY A 315 1.37 32.29 6.18
C GLY A 315 1.14 30.85 6.65
N GLN A 316 0.77 29.92 5.76
CA GLN A 316 0.57 28.51 6.11
C GLN A 316 1.81 27.86 6.72
N ALA A 317 3.01 28.19 6.23
CA ALA A 317 4.26 27.67 6.79
C ALA A 317 4.47 28.09 8.26
N SER A 318 4.12 29.33 8.61
CA SER A 318 4.21 29.83 9.98
C SER A 318 3.18 29.17 10.90
N ASP A 319 1.94 29.04 10.43
CA ASP A 319 0.86 28.36 11.14
C ASP A 319 1.20 26.89 11.38
N ALA A 320 1.73 26.20 10.36
CA ALA A 320 2.22 24.83 10.46
C ALA A 320 3.34 24.72 11.48
N ALA A 321 4.36 25.58 11.41
CA ALA A 321 5.48 25.58 12.35
C ALA A 321 5.03 25.84 13.80
N ALA A 322 3.96 26.61 14.02
CA ALA A 322 3.35 26.77 15.34
C ALA A 322 2.68 25.47 15.80
N GLU A 323 1.90 24.82 14.93
CA GLU A 323 1.20 23.56 15.23
C GLU A 323 2.16 22.40 15.52
N TRP A 324 3.26 22.27 14.76
CA TRP A 324 4.31 21.28 15.04
C TRP A 324 4.93 21.46 16.42
N ARG A 325 5.05 22.71 16.89
CA ARG A 325 5.60 23.07 18.20
C ARG A 325 4.57 23.08 19.32
N ALA A 326 3.29 22.83 19.05
CA ALA A 326 2.22 22.87 20.05
C ALA A 326 2.53 22.00 21.28
N THR A 327 3.16 20.84 21.09
CA THR A 327 3.55 19.93 22.18
C THR A 327 4.94 20.19 22.77
N ALA A 328 5.70 21.16 22.26
CA ALA A 328 7.03 21.48 22.79
C ALA A 328 6.95 22.08 24.20
N LYS A 329 5.90 22.87 24.49
CA LYS A 329 5.70 23.51 25.80
C LYS A 329 5.05 22.57 26.83
N ASN A 330 4.18 21.68 26.39
CA ASN A 330 3.56 20.66 27.25
C ASN A 330 3.52 19.30 26.53
N PRO A 331 4.55 18.44 26.72
CA PRO A 331 4.62 17.15 26.06
C PRO A 331 3.47 16.19 26.40
N TRP A 332 2.81 16.40 27.55
CA TRP A 332 1.81 15.50 28.12
C TRP A 332 0.37 15.88 27.76
N LYS A 333 0.15 17.10 27.28
CA LYS A 333 -1.16 17.60 26.87
C LYS A 333 -1.04 18.35 25.56
N TYR A 334 -1.67 17.82 24.52
CA TYR A 334 -1.76 18.48 23.23
C TYR A 334 -2.98 19.40 23.21
N GLU A 335 -2.76 20.67 22.87
CA GLU A 335 -3.80 21.66 22.60
C GLU A 335 -3.56 22.21 21.18
N PRO A 336 -4.54 22.10 20.26
CA PRO A 336 -4.42 22.63 18.90
C PRO A 336 -4.18 24.14 18.89
N VAL A 337 -3.28 24.62 18.04
CA VAL A 337 -2.98 26.07 17.94
C VAL A 337 -4.10 26.80 17.23
N LYS A 338 -4.58 26.22 16.13
CA LYS A 338 -5.64 26.80 15.29
C LYS A 338 -6.64 25.71 14.92
N PRO A 339 -7.56 25.33 15.83
CA PRO A 339 -8.58 24.34 15.52
C PRO A 339 -9.46 24.82 14.36
N GLY A 340 -9.78 23.91 13.46
CA GLY A 340 -10.55 24.17 12.24
C GLY A 340 -11.61 23.11 12.00
N ARG A 341 -11.94 22.86 10.72
CA ARG A 341 -13.00 21.93 10.33
C ARG A 341 -12.81 20.52 10.87
N GLU A 342 -11.58 20.11 11.17
CA GLU A 342 -11.29 18.80 11.74
C GLU A 342 -11.94 18.56 13.11
N THR A 343 -12.30 19.63 13.84
CA THR A 343 -12.95 19.57 15.15
C THR A 343 -14.48 19.64 15.10
N ALA A 344 -15.06 20.03 13.96
CA ALA A 344 -16.50 20.19 13.80
C ALA A 344 -17.19 18.86 13.46
N THR A 345 -18.45 18.71 13.90
CA THR A 345 -19.32 17.63 13.41
C THR A 345 -19.88 18.05 12.04
N PRO A 346 -19.72 17.23 10.98
CA PRO A 346 -20.17 17.61 9.65
C PRO A 346 -21.70 17.69 9.58
N ALA A 347 -22.19 18.78 8.97
CA ALA A 347 -23.62 18.94 8.70
C ALA A 347 -24.07 17.95 7.60
N PRO A 348 -25.31 17.43 7.64
CA PRO A 348 -25.82 16.50 6.60
C PRO A 348 -25.72 17.05 5.17
N ALA A 349 -25.88 18.36 4.96
CA ALA A 349 -25.77 19.00 3.66
C ALA A 349 -24.38 18.86 3.00
N LEU A 350 -23.31 18.70 3.80
CA LEU A 350 -21.95 18.51 3.28
C LEU A 350 -21.79 17.20 2.49
N PHE A 351 -22.62 16.20 2.75
CA PHE A 351 -22.59 14.95 1.99
C PHE A 351 -22.97 15.16 0.51
N GLU A 352 -23.98 15.99 0.25
CA GLU A 352 -24.42 16.30 -1.11
C GLU A 352 -23.37 17.15 -1.85
N GLU A 353 -22.78 18.13 -1.16
CA GLU A 353 -21.71 18.97 -1.69
C GLU A 353 -20.50 18.13 -2.11
N TYR A 354 -20.06 17.20 -1.25
CA TYR A 354 -18.92 16.34 -1.56
C TYR A 354 -19.22 15.30 -2.64
N ALA A 355 -20.46 14.80 -2.73
CA ALA A 355 -20.88 13.98 -3.87
C ALA A 355 -20.82 14.77 -5.19
N ALA A 356 -21.13 16.07 -5.16
CA ALA A 356 -20.98 16.95 -6.32
C ALA A 356 -19.50 17.21 -6.66
N ASP A 357 -18.61 17.37 -5.67
CA ASP A 357 -17.16 17.45 -5.90
C ASP A 357 -16.60 16.20 -6.57
N MET A 358 -17.04 15.02 -6.15
CA MET A 358 -16.67 13.75 -6.79
C MET A 358 -17.11 13.69 -8.25
N THR A 359 -18.30 14.21 -8.55
CA THR A 359 -18.82 14.29 -9.92
C THR A 359 -17.97 15.22 -10.77
N ARG A 360 -17.61 16.41 -10.24
CA ARG A 360 -16.68 17.35 -10.91
C ARG A 360 -15.31 16.73 -11.14
N LEU A 361 -14.80 15.97 -10.17
CA LEU A 361 -13.53 15.26 -10.32
C LEU A 361 -13.63 14.23 -11.45
N HIS A 362 -14.73 13.48 -11.52
CA HIS A 362 -14.95 12.51 -12.59
C HIS A 362 -14.93 13.17 -13.97
N GLU A 363 -15.65 14.28 -14.14
CA GLU A 363 -15.66 15.05 -15.39
C GLU A 363 -14.27 15.62 -15.73
N TYR A 364 -13.49 16.00 -14.72
CA TYR A 364 -12.12 16.46 -14.90
C TYR A 364 -11.22 15.32 -15.40
N ILE A 365 -11.20 14.17 -14.73
CA ILE A 365 -10.29 13.05 -15.05
C ILE A 365 -10.61 12.41 -16.41
N GLN A 366 -11.85 12.48 -16.90
CA GLN A 366 -12.20 12.05 -18.26
C GLN A 366 -11.46 12.82 -19.36
N ARG A 367 -10.94 14.02 -19.06
CA ARG A 367 -10.20 14.87 -20.00
C ARG A 367 -8.69 14.83 -19.78
N VAL A 368 -8.22 14.13 -18.76
CA VAL A 368 -6.80 14.02 -18.43
C VAL A 368 -6.15 12.99 -19.36
N ASP A 369 -4.98 13.33 -19.91
CA ASP A 369 -4.18 12.40 -20.69
C ASP A 369 -3.81 11.18 -19.82
N PRO A 370 -4.09 9.93 -20.24
CA PRO A 370 -3.65 8.74 -19.53
C PRO A 370 -2.14 8.68 -19.24
N ALA A 371 -1.31 9.38 -20.03
CA ALA A 371 0.12 9.48 -19.84
C ALA A 371 0.54 10.52 -18.77
N ASP A 372 -0.37 11.38 -18.30
CA ASP A 372 -0.09 12.35 -17.23
C ASP A 372 -0.05 11.67 -15.86
N LYS A 373 1.10 11.06 -15.58
CA LYS A 373 1.34 10.31 -14.34
C LYS A 373 1.16 11.17 -13.09
N ALA A 374 1.48 12.47 -13.15
CA ALA A 374 1.45 13.33 -11.98
C ALA A 374 0.01 13.64 -11.56
N THR A 375 -0.86 13.96 -12.53
CA THR A 375 -2.30 14.16 -12.25
C THR A 375 -2.95 12.87 -11.77
N TRP A 376 -2.70 11.73 -12.43
CA TRP A 376 -3.24 10.44 -11.99
C TRP A 376 -2.72 10.00 -10.61
N ALA A 377 -1.48 10.36 -10.25
CA ALA A 377 -0.95 10.10 -8.91
C ALA A 377 -1.69 10.90 -7.82
N HIS A 378 -2.12 12.13 -8.09
CA HIS A 378 -2.98 12.88 -7.16
C HIS A 378 -4.35 12.22 -6.99
N VAL A 379 -4.97 11.78 -8.10
CA VAL A 379 -6.25 11.05 -8.07
C VAL A 379 -6.11 9.75 -7.27
N ALA A 380 -5.04 8.99 -7.51
CA ALA A 380 -4.74 7.76 -6.80
C ALA A 380 -4.53 7.98 -5.30
N ARG A 381 -3.78 9.03 -4.92
CA ARG A 381 -3.54 9.40 -3.52
C ARG A 381 -4.85 9.72 -2.80
N ASP A 382 -5.66 10.59 -3.38
CA ASP A 382 -6.94 11.01 -2.79
C ASP A 382 -7.89 9.81 -2.65
N THR A 383 -7.98 8.97 -3.69
CA THR A 383 -8.83 7.77 -3.68
C THR A 383 -8.36 6.77 -2.62
N ALA A 384 -7.05 6.52 -2.54
CA ALA A 384 -6.46 5.65 -1.52
C ALA A 384 -6.68 6.18 -0.10
N GLY A 385 -6.63 7.51 0.09
CA GLY A 385 -6.96 8.17 1.35
C GLY A 385 -8.39 7.96 1.81
N ALA A 386 -9.35 8.06 0.90
CA ALA A 386 -10.75 7.80 1.21
C ALA A 386 -11.00 6.33 1.61
N TYR A 387 -10.41 5.37 0.90
CA TYR A 387 -10.46 3.95 1.30
C TYR A 387 -9.77 3.71 2.65
N ALA A 388 -8.63 4.37 2.92
CA ALA A 388 -7.96 4.27 4.20
C ALA A 388 -8.83 4.82 5.34
N ALA A 389 -9.53 5.93 5.10
CA ALA A 389 -10.47 6.51 6.05
C ALA A 389 -11.65 5.57 6.35
N TRP A 390 -12.25 4.94 5.32
CA TRP A 390 -13.30 3.95 5.53
C TRP A 390 -12.81 2.68 6.22
N SER A 391 -11.66 2.15 5.81
CA SER A 391 -11.05 0.99 6.47
C SER A 391 -10.91 1.26 7.97
N ARG A 392 -10.37 2.41 8.35
CA ARG A 392 -10.21 2.78 9.76
C ARG A 392 -11.54 2.90 10.52
N ARG A 393 -12.62 3.25 9.84
CA ARG A 393 -13.93 3.44 10.45
C ARG A 393 -14.74 2.13 10.54
N LEU A 394 -14.65 1.30 9.51
CA LEU A 394 -15.52 0.13 9.30
C LEU A 394 -14.83 -1.21 9.53
N GLU A 395 -13.50 -1.26 9.45
CA GLU A 395 -12.72 -2.49 9.59
C GLU A 395 -11.94 -2.49 10.92
N PRO A 396 -12.45 -3.15 11.97
CA PRO A 396 -11.70 -3.35 13.22
C PRO A 396 -10.38 -4.09 12.98
N THR A 397 -10.38 -4.97 11.98
CA THR A 397 -9.23 -5.74 11.49
C THR A 397 -9.08 -5.40 10.01
N PRO A 398 -7.89 -4.98 9.52
CA PRO A 398 -7.69 -4.58 8.13
C PRO A 398 -8.22 -5.64 7.15
N GLY A 399 -9.05 -5.21 6.21
CA GLY A 399 -9.73 -6.08 5.27
C GLY A 399 -9.72 -5.54 3.83
N PRO A 400 -10.76 -5.81 3.03
CA PRO A 400 -10.84 -5.39 1.63
C PRO A 400 -10.63 -3.89 1.38
N LEU A 401 -11.08 -3.01 2.30
CA LEU A 401 -10.88 -1.56 2.18
C LEU A 401 -9.44 -1.15 2.50
N ALA A 402 -8.79 -1.81 3.46
CA ALA A 402 -7.37 -1.62 3.72
C ALA A 402 -6.52 -2.04 2.50
N ASP A 403 -6.85 -3.17 1.89
CA ASP A 403 -6.15 -3.67 0.71
C ASP A 403 -6.44 -2.81 -0.53
N ALA A 404 -7.66 -2.31 -0.67
CA ALA A 404 -8.03 -1.30 -1.65
C ALA A 404 -7.17 -0.03 -1.56
N ALA A 405 -7.10 0.54 -0.36
CA ALA A 405 -6.29 1.72 -0.10
C ALA A 405 -4.83 1.49 -0.46
N ARG A 406 -4.26 0.35 -0.04
CA ARG A 406 -2.87 -0.01 -0.30
C ARG A 406 -2.61 -0.23 -1.79
N SER A 407 -3.51 -0.95 -2.46
CA SER A 407 -3.39 -1.19 -3.89
C SER A 407 -3.38 0.14 -4.61
N LEU A 408 -4.42 0.98 -4.48
CA LEU A 408 -4.53 2.28 -5.14
C LEU A 408 -3.36 3.22 -4.83
N ALA A 409 -2.85 3.22 -3.60
CA ALA A 409 -1.71 4.04 -3.19
C ALA A 409 -0.44 3.79 -4.02
N ARG A 410 -0.25 2.58 -4.57
CA ARG A 410 0.90 2.28 -5.44
C ARG A 410 0.92 3.16 -6.69
N SER A 411 -0.25 3.54 -7.19
CA SER A 411 -0.38 4.45 -8.33
C SER A 411 -0.09 5.91 -7.99
N ALA A 412 0.07 6.24 -6.71
CA ALA A 412 0.56 7.56 -6.27
C ALA A 412 2.10 7.61 -6.15
N HIS A 413 2.80 6.49 -6.33
CA HIS A 413 4.25 6.41 -6.12
C HIS A 413 5.06 6.83 -7.35
N LEU A 414 5.49 8.09 -7.35
CA LEU A 414 6.34 8.65 -8.40
C LEU A 414 7.77 8.94 -7.91
N ARG A 415 8.71 9.10 -8.87
CA ARG A 415 10.05 9.63 -8.56
C ARG A 415 9.92 11.12 -8.26
N ALA A 416 10.84 11.66 -7.46
CA ALA A 416 10.78 13.06 -7.03
C ALA A 416 10.80 14.08 -8.19
N HIS A 417 11.40 13.74 -9.33
CA HIS A 417 11.41 14.61 -10.51
C HIS A 417 10.17 14.45 -11.41
N GLU A 418 9.38 13.40 -11.22
CA GLU A 418 8.14 13.14 -11.97
C GLU A 418 6.92 13.79 -11.27
N THR A 419 7.09 14.26 -10.04
CA THR A 419 6.00 14.81 -9.23
C THR A 419 5.83 16.30 -9.52
N THR A 420 4.60 16.74 -9.74
CA THR A 420 4.23 18.15 -9.89
C THR A 420 3.17 18.54 -8.84
N PRO A 421 3.05 19.84 -8.50
CA PRO A 421 1.95 20.34 -7.69
C PRO A 421 0.59 19.99 -8.31
N ARG A 422 -0.43 19.83 -7.47
CA ARG A 422 -1.81 19.56 -7.88
C ARG A 422 -2.26 20.63 -8.88
N PRO A 423 -2.84 20.25 -10.03
CA PRO A 423 -3.42 21.23 -10.95
C PRO A 423 -4.53 22.04 -10.26
N VAL A 424 -4.50 23.36 -10.37
CA VAL A 424 -5.49 24.27 -9.74
C VAL A 424 -6.94 23.94 -10.12
N ARG A 425 -7.15 23.41 -11.34
CA ARG A 425 -8.48 23.04 -11.86
C ARG A 425 -8.98 21.68 -11.37
N MET A 426 -8.14 20.89 -10.71
CA MET A 426 -8.51 19.57 -10.20
C MET A 426 -9.28 19.71 -8.88
N PRO A 427 -10.55 19.26 -8.79
CA PRO A 427 -11.30 19.28 -7.55
C PRO A 427 -10.61 18.45 -6.45
N ALA A 428 -10.67 18.92 -5.20
CA ALA A 428 -10.06 18.24 -4.05
C ALA A 428 -11.02 17.26 -3.39
N MET A 429 -10.54 16.07 -3.01
CA MET A 429 -11.33 15.09 -2.24
C MET A 429 -11.13 15.20 -0.72
N ALA A 430 -10.49 16.28 -0.26
CA ALA A 430 -10.20 16.49 1.15
C ALA A 430 -11.47 16.60 2.01
N GLY A 431 -12.49 17.28 1.49
CA GLY A 431 -13.82 17.32 2.09
C GLY A 431 -14.43 15.93 2.25
N THR A 432 -14.49 15.16 1.15
CA THR A 432 -15.01 13.78 1.15
C THR A 432 -14.32 12.91 2.19
N THR A 433 -12.98 12.92 2.22
CA THR A 433 -12.20 12.10 3.16
C THR A 433 -12.38 12.56 4.61
N ALA A 434 -12.39 13.88 4.85
CA ALA A 434 -12.66 14.44 6.18
C ALA A 434 -14.03 14.03 6.70
N LEU A 435 -15.04 14.07 5.84
CA LEU A 435 -16.40 13.66 6.18
C LEU A 435 -16.51 12.17 6.45
N ILE A 436 -15.79 11.31 5.71
CA ILE A 436 -15.69 9.87 6.05
C ILE A 436 -15.09 9.68 7.45
N LEU A 437 -14.00 10.39 7.78
CA LEU A 437 -13.35 10.28 9.08
C LEU A 437 -14.20 10.80 10.24
N GLN A 438 -14.99 11.85 10.01
CA GLN A 438 -15.79 12.51 11.04
C GLN A 438 -17.21 11.97 11.18
N ALA A 439 -17.76 11.37 10.12
CA ALA A 439 -19.09 10.81 10.14
C ALA A 439 -19.12 9.68 11.19
N ALA A 440 -19.85 9.94 12.27
CA ALA A 440 -20.14 8.93 13.28
C ALA A 440 -20.88 7.76 12.63
N ALA A 441 -20.64 6.54 13.09
CA ALA A 441 -21.35 5.33 12.64
C ALA A 441 -22.87 5.34 12.94
N LYS A 442 -23.45 6.49 13.32
CA LYS A 442 -24.88 6.65 13.56
C LYS A 442 -25.56 6.80 12.19
N GLY A 443 -26.31 5.77 11.79
CA GLY A 443 -26.81 5.50 10.43
C GLY A 443 -27.68 6.55 9.73
N ASN A 444 -27.78 7.78 10.23
CA ASN A 444 -28.62 8.85 9.67
C ASN A 444 -28.22 9.29 8.24
N ASN A 445 -27.03 8.89 7.77
CA ASN A 445 -26.50 9.28 6.45
C ASN A 445 -26.21 8.09 5.51
N ALA A 446 -26.73 6.88 5.79
CA ALA A 446 -26.37 5.65 5.07
C ALA A 446 -26.51 5.73 3.53
N ALA A 447 -27.57 6.38 3.04
CA ALA A 447 -27.78 6.57 1.60
C ALA A 447 -26.71 7.50 0.98
N ALA A 448 -26.32 8.55 1.69
CA ALA A 448 -25.31 9.49 1.23
C ALA A 448 -23.91 8.88 1.26
N GLU A 449 -23.61 8.07 2.28
CA GLU A 449 -22.34 7.32 2.34
C GLU A 449 -22.23 6.28 1.22
N LEU A 450 -23.33 5.60 0.87
CA LEU A 450 -23.38 4.68 -0.27
C LEU A 450 -23.14 5.41 -1.61
N LEU A 451 -23.66 6.62 -1.77
CA LEU A 451 -23.39 7.44 -2.95
C LEU A 451 -21.90 7.81 -3.04
N LEU A 452 -21.27 8.23 -1.94
CA LEU A 452 -19.83 8.49 -1.91
C LEU A 452 -19.03 7.23 -2.26
N PHE A 453 -19.44 6.07 -1.73
CA PHE A 453 -18.80 4.79 -2.05
C PHE A 453 -18.89 4.44 -3.54
N ARG A 454 -20.08 4.59 -4.13
CA ARG A 454 -20.28 4.40 -5.56
C ARG A 454 -19.36 5.31 -6.37
N GLN A 455 -19.27 6.59 -6.01
CA GLN A 455 -18.39 7.53 -6.72
C GLN A 455 -16.91 7.13 -6.61
N LEU A 456 -16.46 6.67 -5.44
CA LEU A 456 -15.08 6.20 -5.26
C LEU A 456 -14.76 4.92 -6.04
N ALA A 457 -15.72 4.00 -6.16
CA ALA A 457 -15.58 2.83 -7.03
C ALA A 457 -15.45 3.23 -8.50
N VAL A 458 -16.22 4.24 -8.93
CA VAL A 458 -16.13 4.80 -10.28
C VAL A 458 -14.77 5.46 -10.53
N THR A 459 -14.24 6.25 -9.58
CA THR A 459 -12.89 6.84 -9.68
C THR A 459 -11.80 5.76 -9.75
N SER A 460 -11.97 4.67 -8.99
CA SER A 460 -11.05 3.53 -9.01
C SER A 460 -11.05 2.82 -10.38
N ASN A 461 -12.21 2.73 -11.04
CA ASN A 461 -12.32 2.20 -12.41
C ASN A 461 -11.70 3.13 -13.47
N ALA A 462 -11.78 4.45 -13.26
CA ALA A 462 -11.11 5.42 -14.13
C ALA A 462 -9.58 5.29 -14.04
N LEU A 463 -9.02 5.13 -12.82
CA LEU A 463 -7.60 4.83 -12.62
C LEU A 463 -7.17 3.55 -13.33
N MET A 464 -7.93 2.46 -13.19
CA MET A 464 -7.65 1.20 -13.89
C MET A 464 -7.65 1.38 -15.42
N SER A 465 -8.62 2.14 -15.95
CA SER A 465 -8.71 2.46 -17.37
C SER A 465 -7.54 3.31 -17.85
N ALA A 466 -7.10 4.28 -17.06
CA ALA A 466 -5.93 5.11 -17.36
C ALA A 466 -4.65 4.27 -17.44
N HIS A 467 -4.43 3.36 -16.48
CA HIS A 467 -3.30 2.43 -16.54
C HIS A 467 -3.35 1.51 -17.76
N ALA A 468 -4.55 1.01 -18.12
CA ALA A 468 -4.72 0.21 -19.34
C ALA A 468 -4.36 1.01 -20.60
N ALA A 469 -4.83 2.26 -20.70
CA ALA A 469 -4.53 3.16 -21.81
C ALA A 469 -3.04 3.55 -21.88
N ALA A 470 -2.38 3.69 -20.72
CA ALA A 470 -0.93 3.88 -20.58
C ALA A 470 -0.10 2.60 -20.82
N LYS A 471 -0.75 1.49 -21.22
CA LYS A 471 -0.13 0.18 -21.47
C LYS A 471 0.54 -0.47 -20.24
N ASP A 472 0.08 -0.14 -19.04
CA ASP A 472 0.46 -0.83 -17.81
C ASP A 472 -0.52 -1.98 -17.50
N ALA A 473 -0.41 -3.06 -18.26
CA ALA A 473 -1.31 -4.21 -18.18
C ALA A 473 -1.31 -4.87 -16.80
N ARG A 474 -0.14 -5.01 -16.16
CA ARG A 474 -0.03 -5.61 -14.82
C ARG A 474 -0.82 -4.79 -13.81
N ARG A 475 -0.66 -3.47 -13.83
CA ARG A 475 -1.35 -2.60 -12.87
C ARG A 475 -2.85 -2.60 -13.08
N SER A 476 -3.30 -2.60 -14.34
CA SER A 476 -4.71 -2.75 -14.69
C SER A 476 -5.29 -4.06 -14.12
N ILE A 477 -4.57 -5.18 -14.22
CA ILE A 477 -4.98 -6.48 -13.66
C ILE A 477 -5.02 -6.45 -12.13
N GLU A 478 -4.01 -5.88 -11.47
CA GLU A 478 -3.97 -5.73 -10.00
C GLU A 478 -5.14 -4.89 -9.48
N LEU A 479 -5.44 -3.78 -10.14
CA LEU A 479 -6.58 -2.92 -9.81
C LEU A 479 -7.91 -3.61 -10.09
N ALA A 480 -8.03 -4.36 -11.20
CA ALA A 480 -9.23 -5.14 -11.49
C ALA A 480 -9.51 -6.21 -10.43
N ALA A 481 -8.47 -6.90 -9.93
CA ALA A 481 -8.60 -7.84 -8.81
C ALA A 481 -9.05 -7.13 -7.53
N THR A 482 -8.45 -5.96 -7.25
CA THR A 482 -8.81 -5.13 -6.10
C THR A 482 -10.27 -4.68 -6.16
N LEU A 483 -10.72 -4.15 -7.31
CA LEU A 483 -12.10 -3.68 -7.55
C LEU A 483 -13.13 -4.80 -7.36
N ARG A 484 -12.82 -6.03 -7.82
CA ARG A 484 -13.69 -7.19 -7.60
C ARG A 484 -13.84 -7.53 -6.11
N GLY A 485 -12.75 -7.44 -5.34
CA GLY A 485 -12.76 -7.66 -3.89
C GLY A 485 -13.53 -6.58 -3.12
N GLN A 486 -13.36 -5.31 -3.48
CA GLN A 486 -14.06 -4.17 -2.88
C GLN A 486 -15.59 -4.28 -2.99
N LEU A 487 -16.08 -4.60 -4.19
CA LEU A 487 -17.52 -4.69 -4.45
C LEU A 487 -18.19 -5.86 -3.72
N ALA A 488 -17.46 -6.94 -3.43
CA ALA A 488 -17.99 -8.05 -2.65
C ALA A 488 -18.10 -7.69 -1.16
N GLY A 489 -17.01 -7.21 -0.55
CA GLY A 489 -16.98 -6.88 0.88
C GLY A 489 -17.94 -5.74 1.25
N VAL A 490 -17.90 -4.63 0.51
CA VAL A 490 -18.77 -3.49 0.83
C VAL A 490 -20.23 -3.80 0.57
N ARG A 491 -20.57 -4.51 -0.51
CA ARG A 491 -21.97 -4.90 -0.75
C ARG A 491 -22.51 -5.72 0.42
N ASP A 492 -21.72 -6.62 0.98
CA ASP A 492 -22.19 -7.57 1.99
C ASP A 492 -22.23 -6.92 3.39
N ASP A 493 -21.26 -6.06 3.74
CA ASP A 493 -21.24 -5.30 5.00
C ASP A 493 -22.25 -4.12 5.01
N TYR A 494 -22.37 -3.36 3.91
CA TYR A 494 -23.37 -2.28 3.83
C TYR A 494 -24.80 -2.82 3.79
N LYS A 495 -25.04 -4.01 3.24
CA LYS A 495 -26.37 -4.63 3.34
C LYS A 495 -26.76 -4.91 4.79
N GLY A 496 -25.81 -5.28 5.64
CA GLY A 496 -26.02 -5.44 7.08
C GLY A 496 -26.43 -4.12 7.74
N VAL A 497 -25.61 -3.08 7.54
CA VAL A 497 -25.86 -1.73 8.10
C VAL A 497 -27.16 -1.12 7.59
N ILE A 498 -27.48 -1.26 6.30
CA ILE A 498 -28.73 -0.78 5.71
C ILE A 498 -29.94 -1.56 6.28
N ARG A 499 -29.85 -2.88 6.46
CA ARG A 499 -30.94 -3.70 7.05
C ARG A 499 -31.22 -3.30 8.50
N GLU A 500 -30.18 -3.12 9.30
CA GLU A 500 -30.31 -2.74 10.70
C GLU A 500 -30.85 -1.32 10.86
N TYR A 501 -30.40 -0.39 10.01
CA TYR A 501 -30.90 0.98 9.98
C TYR A 501 -32.35 1.09 9.48
N THR A 502 -32.72 0.40 8.39
CA THR A 502 -34.11 0.42 7.88
C THR A 502 -35.10 -0.14 8.90
N ALA A 503 -34.69 -1.15 9.69
CA ALA A 503 -35.48 -1.65 10.81
C ALA A 503 -35.60 -0.61 11.95
N SER A 504 -34.50 0.04 12.34
CA SER A 504 -34.48 1.09 13.38
C SER A 504 -35.31 2.32 13.01
N ALA A 505 -35.16 2.84 11.79
CA ALA A 505 -35.88 4.02 11.31
C ALA A 505 -37.39 3.73 11.14
N ALA A 506 -37.75 2.51 10.76
CA ALA A 506 -39.16 2.09 10.72
C ALA A 506 -39.77 2.02 12.13
N ALA A 507 -39.04 1.52 13.12
CA ALA A 507 -39.48 1.45 14.51
C ALA A 507 -39.64 2.85 15.14
N GLU A 508 -38.70 3.77 14.89
CA GLU A 508 -38.75 5.14 15.40
C GLU A 508 -39.89 5.94 14.77
N LYS A 509 -40.12 5.76 13.46
CA LYS A 509 -41.26 6.37 12.75
C LYS A 509 -42.60 5.80 13.21
N ALA A 510 -42.67 4.50 13.53
CA ALA A 510 -43.86 3.88 14.12
C ALA A 510 -44.17 4.48 15.50
N ALA A 511 -43.16 4.60 16.37
CA ALA A 511 -43.30 5.21 17.70
C ALA A 511 -43.67 6.70 17.63
N ALA A 512 -43.12 7.45 16.67
CA ALA A 512 -43.47 8.85 16.46
C ALA A 512 -44.92 9.01 15.96
N ASN A 513 -45.36 8.15 15.04
CA ASN A 513 -46.76 8.11 14.60
C ASN A 513 -47.71 7.73 15.74
N GLU A 514 -47.30 6.83 16.63
CA GLU A 514 -48.09 6.41 17.78
C GLU A 514 -48.25 7.55 18.81
N ARG A 515 -47.15 8.26 19.14
CA ARG A 515 -47.20 9.46 20.00
C ARG A 515 -48.01 10.60 19.38
N ALA A 516 -47.87 10.83 18.07
CA ALA A 516 -48.68 11.80 17.34
C ALA A 516 -50.16 11.43 17.36
N TRP A 517 -50.47 10.13 17.41
CA TRP A 517 -51.83 9.65 17.63
C TRP A 517 -52.28 9.95 19.06
N GLU A 518 -51.55 9.50 20.07
CA GLU A 518 -51.94 9.67 21.48
C GLU A 518 -52.21 11.14 21.86
N ALA A 519 -51.55 12.09 21.19
CA ALA A 519 -51.75 13.52 21.34
C ALA A 519 -53.02 14.11 20.67
N LEU A 520 -53.76 13.34 19.87
CA LEU A 520 -55.01 13.79 19.23
C LEU A 520 -56.19 13.81 20.23
N PRO A 521 -57.20 14.67 20.04
CA PRO A 521 -58.43 14.69 20.85
C PRO A 521 -59.23 13.37 20.77
N GLU A 522 -59.95 12.99 21.84
CA GLU A 522 -60.64 11.67 21.93
C GLU A 522 -61.66 11.42 20.82
N GLU A 523 -62.34 12.46 20.36
CA GLU A 523 -63.29 12.39 19.25
C GLU A 523 -62.69 11.82 17.95
N PHE A 524 -61.39 12.01 17.73
CA PHE A 524 -60.69 11.43 16.59
C PHE A 524 -60.17 10.01 16.88
N LYS A 525 -59.86 9.67 18.14
CA LYS A 525 -59.36 8.32 18.53
C LYS A 525 -60.41 7.24 18.26
N ASP A 526 -61.68 7.57 18.42
CA ASP A 526 -62.78 6.65 18.19
C ASP A 526 -62.93 6.27 16.70
N ILE A 527 -62.58 7.17 15.78
CA ILE A 527 -62.56 6.90 14.33
C ILE A 527 -61.51 5.81 14.00
N ARG A 528 -60.35 5.82 14.67
CA ARG A 528 -59.32 4.78 14.50
C ARG A 528 -59.79 3.45 15.07
N ARG A 529 -60.41 3.45 16.26
CA ARG A 529 -60.96 2.23 16.88
C ARG A 529 -62.03 1.60 15.98
N MET A 530 -62.91 2.40 15.40
CA MET A 530 -63.90 1.96 14.42
C MET A 530 -63.25 1.42 13.13
N SER A 531 -62.23 2.12 12.61
CA SER A 531 -61.50 1.68 11.42
C SER A 531 -60.74 0.36 11.64
N GLN A 532 -60.07 0.20 12.79
CA GLN A 532 -59.33 -1.02 13.15
C GLN A 532 -60.25 -2.20 13.49
N ALA A 533 -61.43 -1.95 14.07
CA ALA A 533 -62.44 -2.98 14.29
C ALA A 533 -63.04 -3.49 12.97
N ASN A 534 -63.20 -2.61 11.97
CA ASN A 534 -63.76 -2.95 10.66
C ASN A 534 -62.72 -3.48 9.66
N PHE A 535 -61.43 -3.13 9.84
CA PHE A 535 -60.32 -3.54 8.96
C PHE A 535 -59.10 -3.97 9.80
N PRO A 536 -59.11 -5.21 10.34
CA PRO A 536 -58.06 -5.68 11.24
C PRO A 536 -56.71 -5.93 10.54
N VAL A 537 -56.67 -6.00 9.20
CA VAL A 537 -55.44 -6.14 8.41
C VAL A 537 -55.53 -5.28 7.14
N GLY A 538 -54.63 -4.30 7.01
CA GLY A 538 -54.56 -3.40 5.86
C GLY A 538 -55.26 -2.04 6.06
N SER A 539 -54.69 -1.00 5.43
CA SER A 539 -55.26 0.36 5.41
C SER A 539 -56.43 0.42 4.41
N PRO A 540 -57.57 1.05 4.74
CA PRO A 540 -58.65 1.30 3.77
C PRO A 540 -58.26 2.36 2.72
N VAL A 541 -57.14 3.06 2.93
CA VAL A 541 -56.57 4.01 1.98
C VAL A 541 -55.63 3.24 1.04
N PRO A 542 -55.86 3.27 -0.30
CA PRO A 542 -54.98 2.65 -1.27
C PRO A 542 -53.54 3.18 -1.13
N THR A 543 -52.56 2.29 -1.25
CA THR A 543 -51.15 2.64 -1.27
C THR A 543 -50.89 3.67 -2.37
N LYS A 544 -50.12 4.74 -2.08
CA LYS A 544 -49.72 5.70 -3.11
C LYS A 544 -48.92 4.98 -4.20
N LEU A 545 -49.45 4.99 -5.42
CA LEU A 545 -48.82 4.39 -6.59
C LEU A 545 -47.45 5.05 -6.87
N THR A 546 -46.44 4.23 -7.13
CA THR A 546 -45.13 4.68 -7.62
C THR A 546 -45.28 5.36 -8.99
N PRO A 547 -44.29 6.16 -9.44
CA PRO A 547 -44.32 6.75 -10.78
C PRO A 547 -44.51 5.72 -11.90
N SER A 548 -43.90 4.53 -11.77
CA SER A 548 -44.05 3.42 -12.72
C SER A 548 -45.48 2.88 -12.74
N GLU A 549 -46.06 2.61 -11.57
CA GLU A 549 -47.43 2.09 -11.46
C GLU A 549 -48.48 3.11 -11.91
N ARG A 550 -48.20 4.41 -11.78
CA ARG A 550 -49.07 5.47 -12.34
C ARG A 550 -49.06 5.49 -13.86
N GLN A 551 -47.89 5.29 -14.47
CA GLN A 551 -47.77 5.20 -15.92
C GLN A 551 -48.50 3.95 -16.45
N GLU A 552 -48.29 2.81 -15.80
CA GLU A 552 -48.92 1.54 -16.17
C GLU A 552 -50.45 1.59 -16.01
N GLN A 553 -50.94 2.26 -14.96
CA GLN A 553 -52.37 2.48 -14.76
C GLN A 553 -52.95 3.47 -15.78
N ALA A 554 -52.20 4.51 -16.17
CA ALA A 554 -52.59 5.43 -17.23
C ALA A 554 -52.67 4.71 -18.59
N ASP A 555 -51.71 3.83 -18.88
CA ASP A 555 -51.67 3.03 -20.10
C ASP A 555 -52.84 2.02 -20.13
N LEU A 556 -53.15 1.38 -19.00
CA LEU A 556 -54.32 0.50 -18.85
C LEU A 556 -55.65 1.25 -19.03
N LEU A 557 -55.76 2.48 -18.54
CA LEU A 557 -56.92 3.33 -18.74
C LEU A 557 -57.08 3.74 -20.21
N ASP A 558 -55.98 4.00 -20.90
CA ASP A 558 -55.99 4.33 -22.33
C ASP A 558 -56.38 3.12 -23.19
N VAL A 559 -55.92 1.92 -22.82
CA VAL A 559 -56.35 0.65 -23.44
C VAL A 559 -57.85 0.41 -23.23
N ARG A 560 -58.37 0.61 -22.00
CA ARG A 560 -59.80 0.47 -21.70
C ARG A 560 -60.65 1.51 -22.43
N ALA A 561 -60.16 2.74 -22.56
CA ALA A 561 -60.84 3.80 -23.32
C ALA A 561 -60.90 3.47 -24.83
N ARG A 562 -59.86 2.82 -25.38
CA ARG A 562 -59.85 2.33 -26.77
C ARG A 562 -60.78 1.13 -26.97
N GLN A 563 -60.87 0.22 -26.01
CA GLN A 563 -61.81 -0.91 -26.02
C GLN A 563 -63.27 -0.45 -25.91
N ALA A 564 -63.57 0.55 -25.07
CA ALA A 564 -64.90 1.12 -24.93
C ALA A 564 -65.36 1.89 -26.20
N ARG A 565 -64.42 2.47 -26.97
CA ARG A 565 -64.74 3.12 -28.26
C ARG A 565 -64.98 2.13 -29.40
N THR A 566 -64.47 0.90 -29.29
CA THR A 566 -64.63 -0.16 -30.31
C THR A 566 -65.87 -1.04 -30.06
N GLN A 567 -66.44 -1.01 -28.86
CA GLN A 567 -67.76 -1.58 -28.56
C GLN A 567 -68.89 -0.54 -28.74
N ARG A 568 -69.37 -0.37 -29.97
CA ARG A 568 -70.70 0.20 -30.23
C ARG A 568 -71.52 -0.80 -31.06
N GLY A 569 -72.58 -1.33 -30.46
CA GLY A 569 -73.73 -1.89 -31.18
C GLY A 569 -74.03 -3.36 -30.91
N THR A 570 -74.89 -3.61 -29.91
CA THR A 570 -75.81 -4.74 -29.64
C THR A 570 -76.09 -4.64 -28.13
N ASP A 571 -77.27 -4.33 -27.61
CA ASP A 571 -78.60 -4.70 -28.05
C ASP A 571 -79.65 -3.66 -27.65
N ARG A 572 -80.73 -3.73 -28.42
CA ARG A 572 -82.00 -3.02 -28.30
C ARG A 572 -82.97 -3.85 -27.44
N ASP A 573 -83.92 -3.14 -26.84
CA ASP A 573 -85.29 -3.57 -26.53
C ASP A 573 -85.54 -4.50 -25.32
N GLY A 574 -86.49 -4.07 -24.46
CA GLY A 574 -87.05 -4.96 -23.43
C GLY A 574 -87.80 -4.31 -22.26
N TYR A 575 -88.60 -3.25 -22.46
CA TYR A 575 -89.62 -2.88 -21.47
C TYR A 575 -90.89 -3.71 -21.70
N GLY A 576 -91.27 -4.50 -20.70
CA GLY A 576 -92.51 -5.27 -20.68
C GLY A 576 -92.91 -5.64 -19.25
N ARG A 577 -93.90 -4.88 -18.74
CA ARG A 577 -94.66 -4.97 -17.47
C ARG A 577 -94.04 -4.39 -16.21
#